data_AF-A0A7S1UP12-F1
#
_entry.id   AF-A0A7S1UP12-F1
#
_cell.length_a   1.000
_cell.length_b   1.000
_cell.length_c   1.000
_cell.angle_alpha   90.00
_cell.angle_beta   90.00
_cell.angle_gamma   90.00
#
_symmetry.space_group_name_H-M   'P 1'
#
loop_
_entity.id
_entity.type
_entity.pdbx_description
1 polymer ?
#
loop_
_entity_poly.entity_id
_entity_poly.type
_entity_poly.pdbx_seq_one_letter_code
_entity_poly.pdbx_strand_id
1 'polypeptide(L)'
;TINTDGRKKRTLLRCNPIQLSEGLETKPTKEEETGETTHSRKMKREAWFIVLVFTLVAEGFVPSSSSRPNHHQAVQTSPSSSSSSSLSMTAGYTPKWKKKETVGGSGLDNKSKGLKGDIPVTFRQGNVTKSTMALASQPLSDVASQAGQFIKYGCGKGECGTCEALCNGKWIRPCSTSVAEAAEGGTELLIQVKEVKSKAKSSGKFYSVKSFFMGFYNNLLGMVGFVKTRKLARKNWEERQEYEDRIRELTIVKRQERMEREAAGTVKKQFKP
;
A
#
# COMPACT_ATOMS: atom_id res chain seq x y z
N THR A 1 -47.43 19.15 -38.21
CA THR A 1 -47.68 18.77 -36.80
C THR A 1 -46.63 17.75 -36.41
N ILE A 2 -45.73 18.15 -35.51
CA ILE A 2 -44.60 17.34 -35.03
C ILE A 2 -45.17 16.31 -34.03
N ASN A 3 -44.77 15.04 -34.15
CA ASN A 3 -44.83 14.10 -33.04
C ASN A 3 -43.51 13.34 -32.95
N THR A 4 -42.67 13.84 -32.06
CA THR A 4 -41.48 13.23 -31.50
C THR A 4 -41.91 12.32 -30.36
N ASP A 5 -41.73 10.99 -30.47
CA ASP A 5 -41.55 10.16 -29.27
C ASP A 5 -40.91 8.82 -29.62
N GLY A 6 -39.59 8.86 -29.78
CA GLY A 6 -38.73 7.69 -29.77
C GLY A 6 -38.44 7.22 -28.34
N ARG A 7 -39.39 6.51 -27.71
CA ARG A 7 -39.14 5.81 -26.42
C ARG A 7 -38.97 4.31 -26.63
N LYS A 8 -37.71 3.87 -26.58
CA LYS A 8 -37.29 2.46 -26.51
C LYS A 8 -37.82 1.82 -25.22
N LYS A 9 -38.63 0.77 -25.36
CA LYS A 9 -39.07 -0.10 -24.25
C LYS A 9 -37.86 -0.87 -23.72
N ARG A 10 -37.50 -0.67 -22.45
CA ARG A 10 -36.49 -1.48 -21.73
C ARG A 10 -37.16 -2.75 -21.20
N THR A 11 -36.73 -3.88 -21.73
CA THR A 11 -37.08 -5.24 -21.29
C THR A 11 -36.56 -5.47 -19.87
N LEU A 12 -37.47 -5.80 -18.94
CA LEU A 12 -37.16 -6.25 -17.59
C LEU A 12 -36.52 -7.64 -17.66
N LEU A 13 -35.24 -7.74 -17.31
CA LEU A 13 -34.55 -9.01 -17.10
C LEU A 13 -34.96 -9.59 -15.73
N ARG A 14 -35.59 -10.76 -15.75
CA ARG A 14 -35.84 -11.62 -14.59
C ARG A 14 -34.51 -12.07 -13.97
N CYS A 15 -34.33 -11.84 -12.67
CA CYS A 15 -33.29 -12.50 -11.89
C CYS A 15 -33.76 -13.92 -11.50
N ASN A 16 -32.93 -14.91 -11.77
CA ASN A 16 -33.09 -16.28 -11.25
C ASN A 16 -32.61 -16.37 -9.78
N PRO A 17 -33.25 -17.21 -8.95
CA PRO A 17 -32.79 -17.47 -7.58
C PRO A 17 -31.55 -18.37 -7.56
N ILE A 18 -30.55 -17.95 -6.80
CA ILE A 18 -29.35 -18.72 -6.47
C ILE A 18 -29.73 -19.75 -5.42
N GLN A 19 -29.62 -21.04 -5.78
CA GLN A 19 -29.74 -22.17 -4.86
C GLN A 19 -28.47 -22.26 -4.01
N LEU A 20 -28.64 -22.16 -2.69
CA LEU A 20 -27.65 -22.56 -1.69
C LEU A 20 -27.56 -24.09 -1.69
N SER A 21 -26.39 -24.66 -1.93
CA SER A 21 -26.10 -26.06 -1.61
C SER A 21 -25.24 -26.14 -0.35
N GLU A 22 -25.76 -26.91 0.60
CA GLU A 22 -25.17 -27.29 1.86
C GLU A 22 -24.12 -28.40 1.67
N GLY A 23 -23.19 -28.50 2.63
CA GLY A 23 -22.60 -29.76 3.06
C GLY A 23 -21.31 -30.19 2.36
N LEU A 24 -20.21 -30.21 3.12
CA LEU A 24 -19.43 -31.44 3.31
C LEU A 24 -18.57 -31.34 4.57
N GLU A 25 -19.00 -32.06 5.61
CA GLU A 25 -18.16 -32.50 6.72
C GLU A 25 -17.05 -33.42 6.20
N THR A 26 -15.83 -33.25 6.71
CA THR A 26 -14.80 -34.29 6.63
C THR A 26 -14.25 -34.56 8.03
N LYS A 27 -14.34 -35.82 8.43
CA LYS A 27 -13.87 -36.41 9.68
C LYS A 27 -12.33 -36.36 9.79
N PRO A 28 -11.76 -36.30 11.00
CA PRO A 28 -10.34 -36.48 11.24
C PRO A 28 -10.00 -37.97 11.40
N THR A 29 -9.09 -38.49 10.56
CA THR A 29 -8.40 -39.76 10.80
C THR A 29 -7.10 -39.49 11.57
N LYS A 30 -7.04 -40.03 12.78
CA LYS A 30 -5.81 -40.35 13.51
C LYS A 30 -5.20 -41.57 12.85
N GLU A 31 -3.94 -41.50 12.43
CA GLU A 31 -3.04 -42.66 12.51
C GLU A 31 -1.64 -42.19 12.93
N GLU A 32 -1.14 -42.96 13.87
CA GLU A 32 0.10 -42.89 14.61
C GLU A 32 1.09 -43.80 13.88
N GLU A 33 2.31 -43.34 13.60
CA GLU A 33 3.40 -44.29 13.39
C GLU A 33 4.75 -43.66 13.77
N THR A 34 5.36 -44.30 14.76
CA THR A 34 6.69 -44.03 15.30
C THR A 34 7.71 -44.74 14.41
N GLY A 35 8.61 -43.97 13.80
CA GLY A 35 9.65 -44.49 12.90
C GLY A 35 10.97 -43.76 13.11
N GLU A 36 11.63 -44.05 14.21
CA GLU A 36 12.96 -43.54 14.54
C GLU A 36 14.02 -44.42 13.85
N THR A 37 14.51 -44.03 12.66
CA THR A 37 15.68 -44.71 12.06
C THR A 37 16.63 -43.74 11.32
N THR A 38 17.85 -43.62 11.86
CA THR A 38 19.14 -43.46 11.15
C THR A 38 19.43 -42.25 10.25
N HIS A 39 18.51 -41.30 10.03
CA HIS A 39 18.79 -40.09 9.21
C HIS A 39 19.48 -38.93 9.97
N SER A 40 19.69 -39.07 11.28
CA SER A 40 20.21 -37.98 12.14
C SER A 40 21.73 -37.80 12.08
N ARG A 41 22.50 -38.83 11.67
CA ARG A 41 23.98 -38.74 11.59
C ARG A 41 24.50 -38.13 10.29
N LYS A 42 23.73 -38.15 9.21
CA LYS A 42 24.14 -37.55 7.92
C LYS A 42 23.89 -36.03 7.87
N MET A 43 22.85 -35.53 8.56
CA MET A 43 22.54 -34.10 8.60
C MET A 43 23.55 -33.25 9.40
N LYS A 44 24.24 -33.82 10.40
CA LYS A 44 25.21 -33.05 11.22
C LYS A 44 26.50 -32.69 10.47
N ARG A 45 26.89 -33.44 9.43
CA ARG A 45 28.06 -33.13 8.59
C ARG A 45 27.76 -32.10 7.49
N GLU A 46 26.54 -32.11 6.96
CA GLU A 46 26.08 -31.11 5.97
C GLU A 46 25.84 -29.74 6.63
N ALA A 47 25.31 -29.70 7.86
CA ALA A 47 25.06 -28.44 8.58
C ALA A 47 26.35 -27.68 8.93
N TRP A 48 27.46 -28.39 9.18
CA TRP A 48 28.77 -27.76 9.43
C TRP A 48 29.38 -27.12 8.17
N PHE A 49 29.17 -27.72 6.99
CA PHE A 49 29.65 -27.15 5.73
C PHE A 49 28.92 -25.85 5.36
N ILE A 50 27.62 -25.75 5.67
CA ILE A 50 26.83 -24.53 5.40
C ILE A 50 27.26 -23.37 6.31
N VAL A 51 27.61 -23.63 7.57
CA VAL A 51 28.11 -22.58 8.49
C VAL A 51 29.49 -22.07 8.05
N LEU A 52 30.37 -22.96 7.54
CA LEU A 52 31.73 -22.58 7.15
C LEU A 52 31.78 -21.79 5.82
N VAL A 53 30.83 -22.01 4.92
CA VAL A 53 30.68 -21.20 3.68
C VAL A 53 30.11 -19.81 3.99
N PHE A 54 29.24 -19.67 5.01
CA PHE A 54 28.68 -18.36 5.37
C PHE A 54 29.66 -17.42 6.09
N THR A 55 30.66 -17.95 6.79
CA THR A 55 31.67 -17.11 7.48
C THR A 55 32.71 -16.49 6.53
N LEU A 56 32.90 -17.02 5.31
CA LEU A 56 33.90 -16.53 4.37
C LEU A 56 33.41 -15.43 3.40
N VAL A 57 32.12 -15.06 3.45
CA VAL A 57 31.55 -14.01 2.56
C VAL A 57 31.32 -12.67 3.30
N ALA A 58 31.66 -12.59 4.59
CA ALA A 58 31.36 -11.42 5.42
C ALA A 58 32.33 -10.22 5.29
N GLU A 59 33.45 -10.33 4.54
CA GLU A 59 34.46 -9.24 4.49
C GLU A 59 34.31 -8.24 3.32
N GLY A 60 33.25 -8.33 2.49
CA GLY A 60 33.24 -7.65 1.19
C GLY A 60 32.22 -6.54 0.93
N PHE A 61 31.33 -6.18 1.86
CA PHE A 61 30.23 -5.26 1.54
C PHE A 61 30.24 -4.01 2.42
N VAL A 62 30.99 -3.00 1.99
CA VAL A 62 30.87 -1.62 2.48
C VAL A 62 29.68 -0.99 1.76
N PRO A 63 28.54 -0.71 2.43
CA PRO A 63 27.42 -0.04 1.79
C PRO A 63 27.81 1.41 1.46
N SER A 64 27.97 1.70 0.18
CA SER A 64 28.16 3.06 -0.29
C SER A 64 26.87 3.85 -0.05
N SER A 65 26.94 4.79 0.90
CA SER A 65 25.86 5.71 1.24
C SER A 65 25.59 6.66 0.07
N SER A 66 24.69 6.24 -0.82
CA SER A 66 24.12 7.09 -1.86
C SER A 66 23.21 8.14 -1.21
N SER A 67 23.78 9.31 -0.92
CA SER A 67 23.04 10.52 -0.63
C SER A 67 22.25 10.93 -1.87
N ARG A 68 20.95 10.62 -1.89
CA ARG A 68 20.03 11.21 -2.87
C ARG A 68 19.79 12.68 -2.51
N PRO A 69 20.02 13.64 -3.42
CA PRO A 69 19.59 15.01 -3.20
C PRO A 69 18.06 15.07 -3.18
N ASN A 70 17.52 15.42 -2.03
CA ASN A 70 16.09 15.58 -1.80
C ASN A 70 15.68 16.95 -2.35
N HIS A 71 15.20 16.99 -3.59
CA HIS A 71 14.71 18.23 -4.22
C HIS A 71 13.25 18.49 -3.79
N HIS A 72 13.05 18.84 -2.53
CA HIS A 72 11.81 19.49 -2.08
C HIS A 72 12.05 20.99 -1.97
N GLN A 73 11.49 21.75 -2.92
CA GLN A 73 11.35 23.20 -2.82
C GLN A 73 10.47 23.50 -1.60
N ALA A 74 11.10 23.92 -0.51
CA ALA A 74 10.42 24.55 0.61
C ALA A 74 10.20 26.03 0.26
N VAL A 75 8.94 26.44 0.29
CA VAL A 75 8.54 27.86 0.33
C VAL A 75 9.17 28.47 1.57
N GLN A 76 10.03 29.48 1.35
CA GLN A 76 10.70 30.24 2.40
C GLN A 76 9.67 31.11 3.11
N THR A 77 9.30 30.75 4.34
CA THR A 77 8.73 31.68 5.32
C THR A 77 9.81 32.03 6.33
N SER A 78 9.98 33.33 6.55
CA SER A 78 11.06 33.97 7.30
C SER A 78 11.20 33.44 8.75
N PRO A 79 12.42 33.28 9.28
CA PRO A 79 12.63 32.93 10.67
C PRO A 79 12.50 34.18 11.55
N SER A 80 11.47 34.22 12.40
CA SER A 80 11.46 35.09 13.57
C SER A 80 12.25 34.41 14.69
N SER A 81 13.29 35.11 15.12
CA SER A 81 14.15 34.82 16.26
C SER A 81 13.33 34.66 17.54
N SER A 82 13.15 33.41 17.98
CA SER A 82 12.66 33.10 19.32
C SER A 82 13.85 32.73 20.21
N SER A 83 14.20 33.67 21.07
CA SER A 83 15.11 33.53 22.19
C SER A 83 14.71 32.35 23.07
N SER A 84 15.57 31.34 23.12
CA SER A 84 15.50 30.18 24.01
C SER A 84 15.85 30.58 25.45
N SER A 85 14.88 31.13 26.17
CA SER A 85 14.95 31.23 27.63
C SER A 85 14.65 29.85 28.24
N SER A 86 15.69 29.23 28.79
CA SER A 86 15.61 28.03 29.61
C SER A 86 14.85 28.33 30.90
N LEU A 87 13.53 28.15 30.87
CA LEU A 87 12.69 28.26 32.05
C LEU A 87 12.90 27.04 32.94
N SER A 88 13.51 27.30 34.09
CA SER A 88 13.57 26.42 35.26
C SER A 88 12.19 25.83 35.56
N MET A 89 12.13 24.50 35.67
CA MET A 89 10.96 23.71 36.02
C MET A 89 10.41 24.12 37.39
N THR A 90 9.42 25.02 37.40
CA THR A 90 8.58 25.25 38.58
C THR A 90 7.73 24.00 38.82
N ALA A 91 8.06 23.28 39.89
CA ALA A 91 7.25 22.19 40.42
C ALA A 91 5.83 22.71 40.72
N GLY A 92 4.85 22.33 39.89
CA GLY A 92 3.46 22.74 40.05
C GLY A 92 2.70 23.04 38.75
N TYR A 93 3.38 23.19 37.60
CA TYR A 93 2.69 23.38 36.32
C TYR A 93 2.12 22.05 35.80
N THR A 94 0.83 21.79 36.09
CA THR A 94 0.08 20.77 35.37
C THR A 94 -0.19 21.32 33.97
N PRO A 95 0.40 20.74 32.92
CA PRO A 95 0.28 21.31 31.59
C PRO A 95 -1.18 21.31 31.15
N LYS A 96 -1.57 22.34 30.39
CA LYS A 96 -2.98 22.61 30.03
C LYS A 96 -3.66 21.42 29.32
N TRP A 97 -2.90 20.54 28.67
CA TRP A 97 -3.40 19.30 28.07
C TRP A 97 -3.77 18.21 29.11
N LYS A 98 -3.20 18.25 30.31
CA LYS A 98 -3.44 17.31 31.42
C LYS A 98 -4.62 17.72 32.31
N LYS A 99 -5.06 18.99 32.24
CA LYS A 99 -6.26 19.51 32.94
C LYS A 99 -7.57 19.36 32.15
N LYS A 100 -7.50 18.92 30.89
CA LYS A 100 -8.68 18.47 30.17
C LYS A 100 -8.86 17.00 30.54
N GLU A 101 -9.63 16.73 31.58
CA GLU A 101 -10.14 15.39 31.82
C GLU A 101 -10.70 14.86 30.51
N THR A 102 -10.08 13.80 30.02
CA THR A 102 -10.54 13.09 28.83
C THR A 102 -11.98 12.67 29.05
N VAL A 103 -12.85 13.08 28.13
CA VAL A 103 -14.33 12.97 28.07
C VAL A 103 -14.93 11.57 28.38
N GLY A 104 -14.11 10.55 28.64
CA GLY A 104 -14.51 9.16 28.84
C GLY A 104 -14.92 8.76 30.27
N GLY A 105 -14.90 9.64 31.26
CA GLY A 105 -15.22 9.30 32.66
C GLY A 105 -16.41 10.09 33.22
N SER A 106 -17.37 9.38 33.82
CA SER A 106 -18.43 9.87 34.73
C SER A 106 -19.48 10.85 34.20
N GLY A 107 -20.68 10.33 33.90
CA GLY A 107 -22.01 10.78 34.36
C GLY A 107 -22.51 12.22 34.19
N LEU A 108 -21.67 13.18 33.81
CA LEU A 108 -22.07 14.59 33.72
C LEU A 108 -22.78 14.89 32.40
N ASP A 109 -23.79 15.75 32.46
CA ASP A 109 -24.58 16.20 31.32
C ASP A 109 -23.69 16.81 30.23
N ASN A 110 -23.97 16.48 28.96
CA ASN A 110 -23.14 16.88 27.81
C ASN A 110 -22.89 18.40 27.71
N LYS A 111 -23.78 19.22 28.27
CA LYS A 111 -23.66 20.67 28.33
C LYS A 111 -22.50 21.13 29.24
N SER A 112 -22.22 20.39 30.32
CA SER A 112 -21.13 20.68 31.26
C SER A 112 -19.74 20.35 30.70
N LYS A 113 -19.67 19.42 29.74
CA LYS A 113 -18.44 18.99 29.08
C LYS A 113 -17.96 19.97 28.01
N GLY A 114 -18.66 21.09 27.81
CA GLY A 114 -18.31 22.12 26.84
C GLY A 114 -18.44 21.66 25.38
N LEU A 115 -19.21 20.59 25.13
CA LEU A 115 -19.55 20.21 23.76
C LEU A 115 -20.53 21.25 23.20
N LYS A 116 -20.14 21.84 22.07
CA LYS A 116 -20.95 22.84 21.37
C LYS A 116 -21.85 22.11 20.38
N GLY A 117 -23.17 22.28 20.49
CA GLY A 117 -24.14 21.68 19.58
C GLY A 117 -25.51 21.47 20.21
N ASP A 118 -26.54 21.47 19.38
CA ASP A 118 -27.95 21.29 19.81
C ASP A 118 -28.49 19.91 19.44
N ILE A 119 -27.86 19.21 18.49
CA ILE A 119 -28.35 17.92 17.97
C ILE A 119 -27.60 16.77 18.66
N PRO A 120 -28.30 15.87 19.36
CA PRO A 120 -27.68 14.67 19.93
C PRO A 120 -27.38 13.64 18.83
N VAL A 121 -26.14 13.14 18.82
CA VAL A 121 -25.65 12.14 17.88
C VAL A 121 -25.11 10.94 18.65
N THR A 122 -25.62 9.75 18.35
CA THR A 122 -25.25 8.50 18.99
C THR A 122 -24.59 7.55 17.98
N PHE A 123 -23.30 7.29 18.17
CA PHE A 123 -22.53 6.33 17.38
C PHE A 123 -22.57 4.95 18.04
N ARG A 124 -22.97 3.92 17.27
CA ARG A 124 -22.91 2.51 17.67
C ARG A 124 -21.87 1.78 16.84
N GLN A 125 -20.93 1.12 17.49
CA GLN A 125 -19.98 0.20 16.87
C GLN A 125 -19.92 -1.09 17.69
N GLY A 126 -20.69 -2.09 17.26
CA GLY A 126 -20.90 -3.30 18.04
C GLY A 126 -21.50 -3.01 19.40
N ASN A 127 -20.81 -3.45 20.45
CA ASN A 127 -21.24 -3.27 21.84
C ASN A 127 -20.86 -1.90 22.43
N VAL A 128 -20.10 -1.08 21.71
CA VAL A 128 -19.66 0.24 22.18
C VAL A 128 -20.59 1.30 21.61
N THR A 129 -21.19 2.08 22.49
CA THR A 129 -22.01 3.25 22.14
C THR A 129 -21.33 4.50 22.65
N LYS A 130 -21.16 5.50 21.77
CA LYS A 130 -20.60 6.82 22.12
C LYS A 130 -21.58 7.90 21.69
N SER A 131 -21.91 8.81 22.60
CA SER A 131 -22.80 9.94 22.31
C SER A 131 -22.02 11.26 22.32
N THR A 132 -22.42 12.18 21.45
CA THR A 132 -21.86 13.54 21.34
C THR A 132 -22.95 14.53 20.93
N MET A 133 -22.69 15.82 21.13
CA MET A 133 -23.50 16.90 20.59
C MET A 133 -22.83 17.47 19.34
N ALA A 134 -23.62 17.86 18.34
CA ALA A 134 -23.12 18.45 17.11
C ALA A 134 -23.91 19.70 16.69
N LEU A 135 -23.26 20.58 15.92
CA LEU A 135 -23.92 21.67 15.21
C LEU A 135 -24.54 21.13 13.91
N ALA A 136 -25.68 21.70 13.48
CA ALA A 136 -26.39 21.26 12.28
C ALA A 136 -25.53 21.29 11.02
N SER A 137 -24.67 22.30 10.84
CA SER A 137 -23.81 22.42 9.66
C SER A 137 -22.47 21.67 9.76
N GLN A 138 -22.21 20.95 10.85
CA GLN A 138 -20.93 20.27 11.06
C GLN A 138 -20.84 18.99 10.20
N PRO A 139 -19.67 18.70 9.58
CA PRO A 139 -19.49 17.45 8.87
C PRO A 139 -19.45 16.27 9.83
N LEU A 140 -20.04 15.14 9.42
CA LEU A 140 -20.18 13.97 10.28
C LEU A 140 -18.83 13.32 10.65
N SER A 141 -17.78 13.56 9.83
CA SER A 141 -16.41 13.13 10.11
C SER A 141 -15.81 13.75 11.37
N ASP A 142 -16.07 15.03 11.57
CA ASP A 142 -15.51 15.79 12.68
C ASP A 142 -16.27 15.47 13.96
N VAL A 143 -17.58 15.26 13.84
CA VAL A 143 -18.45 14.80 14.93
C VAL A 143 -18.04 13.40 15.41
N ALA A 144 -17.74 12.48 14.50
CA ALA A 144 -17.23 11.15 14.86
C ALA A 144 -15.87 11.25 15.58
N SER A 145 -14.97 12.13 15.09
CA SER A 145 -13.67 12.39 15.71
C SER A 145 -13.81 12.98 17.12
N GLN A 146 -14.77 13.90 17.32
CA GLN A 146 -15.11 14.48 18.62
C GLN A 146 -15.67 13.44 19.60
N ALA A 147 -16.50 12.51 19.12
CA ALA A 147 -16.98 11.36 19.90
C ALA A 147 -15.87 10.32 20.19
N GLY A 148 -14.66 10.49 19.62
CA GLY A 148 -13.60 9.49 19.67
C GLY A 148 -13.97 8.19 18.94
N GLN A 149 -14.88 8.26 17.98
CA GLN A 149 -15.30 7.13 17.16
C GLN A 149 -14.44 7.06 15.90
N PHE A 150 -13.68 5.97 15.75
CA PHE A 150 -12.79 5.82 14.59
C PHE A 150 -13.55 5.24 13.39
N ILE A 151 -13.65 6.03 12.33
CA ILE A 151 -14.19 5.63 11.02
C ILE A 151 -13.05 5.73 10.01
N LYS A 152 -12.93 4.72 9.13
CA LYS A 152 -11.91 4.73 8.09
C LYS A 152 -12.37 5.60 6.92
N TYR A 153 -11.55 6.58 6.58
CA TYR A 153 -11.74 7.44 5.42
C TYR A 153 -10.70 7.09 4.35
N GLY A 154 -11.15 6.89 3.11
CA GLY A 154 -10.26 6.66 1.96
C GLY A 154 -10.02 7.95 1.18
N CYS A 155 -11.02 8.37 0.41
CA CYS A 155 -10.92 9.53 -0.49
C CYS A 155 -11.39 10.87 0.10
N GLY A 156 -12.15 10.86 1.20
CA GLY A 156 -12.80 12.07 1.77
C GLY A 156 -13.96 12.65 0.95
N LYS A 157 -14.03 12.38 -0.35
CA LYS A 157 -15.07 12.89 -1.27
C LYS A 157 -16.32 12.02 -1.37
N GLY A 158 -16.32 10.87 -0.69
CA GLY A 158 -17.41 9.90 -0.75
C GLY A 158 -17.36 8.94 -1.95
N GLU A 159 -16.39 8.99 -2.86
CA GLU A 159 -16.36 8.09 -4.03
C GLU A 159 -16.03 6.62 -3.69
N CYS A 160 -15.10 6.41 -2.75
CA CYS A 160 -14.54 5.08 -2.46
C CYS A 160 -15.43 4.12 -1.66
N GLY A 161 -16.55 4.59 -1.08
CA GLY A 161 -17.43 3.79 -0.21
C GLY A 161 -16.81 3.29 1.10
N THR A 162 -15.53 3.58 1.40
CA THR A 162 -14.85 3.08 2.60
C THR A 162 -15.47 3.58 3.91
N CYS A 163 -16.06 4.79 3.87
CA CYS A 163 -16.61 5.47 5.04
C CYS A 163 -18.09 5.10 5.32
N GLU A 164 -18.72 4.18 4.58
CA GLU A 164 -20.17 3.89 4.65
C GLU A 164 -20.64 3.46 6.05
N ALA A 165 -21.71 4.11 6.53
CA ALA A 165 -22.35 3.85 7.81
C ALA A 165 -23.88 3.91 7.68
N LEU A 166 -24.59 3.19 8.55
CA LEU A 166 -26.05 3.15 8.55
C LEU A 166 -26.60 4.22 9.52
N CYS A 167 -27.23 5.26 8.99
CA CYS A 167 -27.85 6.33 9.77
C CYS A 167 -29.37 6.20 9.72
N ASN A 168 -30.02 5.95 10.84
CA ASN A 168 -31.48 5.79 10.92
C ASN A 168 -32.06 4.83 9.86
N GLY A 169 -31.32 3.76 9.52
CA GLY A 169 -31.71 2.78 8.50
C GLY A 169 -31.33 3.12 7.06
N LYS A 170 -30.77 4.30 6.79
CA LYS A 170 -30.26 4.70 5.47
C LYS A 170 -28.73 4.60 5.42
N TRP A 171 -28.18 4.04 4.35
CA TRP A 171 -26.73 4.02 4.14
C TRP A 171 -26.26 5.39 3.68
N ILE A 172 -25.41 6.03 4.48
CA ILE A 172 -24.84 7.34 4.20
C ILE A 172 -23.32 7.28 4.15
N ARG A 173 -22.70 8.34 3.60
CA ARG A 173 -21.26 8.53 3.54
C ARG A 173 -20.87 9.70 4.45
N PRO A 174 -20.47 9.45 5.72
CA PRO A 174 -20.12 10.46 6.71
C PRO A 174 -19.03 11.45 6.26
N CYS A 175 -18.22 11.08 5.27
CA CYS A 175 -17.17 11.93 4.75
C CYS A 175 -17.66 13.10 3.88
N SER A 176 -18.87 13.02 3.32
CA SER A 176 -19.47 14.10 2.51
C SER A 176 -20.78 14.65 3.09
N THR A 177 -21.45 13.91 3.98
CA THR A 177 -22.75 14.29 4.54
C THR A 177 -22.60 15.17 5.78
N SER A 178 -23.44 16.21 5.86
CA SER A 178 -23.54 17.10 7.04
C SER A 178 -24.60 16.60 8.03
N VAL A 179 -24.52 17.02 9.30
CA VAL A 179 -25.50 16.61 10.33
C VAL A 179 -26.92 17.03 9.97
N ALA A 180 -27.12 18.23 9.42
CA ALA A 180 -28.44 18.74 9.03
C ALA A 180 -29.10 17.88 7.94
N GLU A 181 -28.32 17.39 6.99
CA GLU A 181 -28.80 16.52 5.91
C GLU A 181 -29.15 15.12 6.43
N ALA A 182 -28.38 14.61 7.39
CA ALA A 182 -28.64 13.31 7.99
C ALA A 182 -29.80 13.32 9.00
N ALA A 183 -30.00 14.44 9.71
CA ALA A 183 -31.05 14.65 10.69
C ALA A 183 -32.34 15.13 10.01
N GLU A 184 -33.00 14.26 9.26
CA GLU A 184 -34.32 14.52 8.68
C GLU A 184 -35.34 14.82 9.81
N GLY A 185 -35.59 16.11 10.08
CA GLY A 185 -36.61 16.56 11.04
C GLY A 185 -36.18 16.66 12.50
N GLY A 186 -34.87 16.79 12.78
CA GLY A 186 -34.38 17.07 14.14
C GLY A 186 -34.50 15.90 15.13
N THR A 187 -34.74 14.69 14.62
CA THR A 187 -34.70 13.45 15.42
C THR A 187 -33.26 13.11 15.83
N GLU A 188 -33.12 12.37 16.93
CA GLU A 188 -31.81 11.88 17.39
C GLU A 188 -31.11 11.09 16.27
N LEU A 189 -29.84 11.40 16.03
CA LEU A 189 -29.09 10.80 14.94
C LEU A 189 -28.38 9.51 15.40
N LEU A 190 -28.91 8.35 15.04
CA LEU A 190 -28.32 7.06 15.36
C LEU A 190 -27.48 6.55 14.19
N ILE A 191 -26.16 6.55 14.36
CA ILE A 191 -25.19 6.12 13.34
C ILE A 191 -24.59 4.78 13.75
N GLN A 192 -24.89 3.72 12.99
CA GLN A 192 -24.24 2.42 13.14
C GLN A 192 -23.02 2.35 12.21
N VAL A 193 -21.84 2.38 12.83
CA VAL A 193 -20.57 2.25 12.13
C VAL A 193 -20.32 0.76 11.89
N LYS A 194 -19.99 0.40 10.64
CA LYS A 194 -19.60 -0.97 10.32
C LYS A 194 -18.45 -1.40 11.24
N GLU A 195 -18.64 -2.50 11.95
CA GLU A 195 -17.57 -3.07 12.75
C GLU A 195 -16.40 -3.40 11.83
N VAL A 196 -15.29 -2.71 12.03
CA VAL A 196 -14.06 -3.12 11.39
C VAL A 196 -13.65 -4.38 12.13
N LYS A 197 -13.89 -5.55 11.53
CA LYS A 197 -13.37 -6.85 11.98
C LYS A 197 -11.83 -6.92 11.95
N SER A 198 -11.14 -5.79 12.07
CA SER A 198 -9.79 -5.78 12.60
C SER A 198 -9.87 -6.10 14.09
N LYS A 199 -10.23 -7.34 14.42
CA LYS A 199 -9.38 -8.05 15.36
C LYS A 199 -8.01 -7.86 14.77
N ALA A 200 -7.23 -6.94 15.33
CA ALA A 200 -5.82 -6.88 15.03
C ALA A 200 -5.37 -8.32 15.24
N LYS A 201 -5.19 -9.09 14.16
CA LYS A 201 -4.37 -10.29 14.18
C LYS A 201 -3.09 -9.73 14.73
N SER A 202 -2.85 -9.98 16.01
CA SER A 202 -1.85 -9.23 16.74
C SER A 202 -0.60 -9.27 15.87
N SER A 203 -0.09 -8.10 15.54
CA SER A 203 1.15 -7.96 14.78
C SER A 203 2.32 -8.67 15.50
N GLY A 204 2.10 -9.23 16.70
CA GLY A 204 3.04 -10.04 17.47
C GLY A 204 3.54 -11.34 16.82
N LYS A 205 3.21 -11.65 15.56
CA LYS A 205 3.87 -12.74 14.79
C LYS A 205 4.55 -12.26 13.50
N PHE A 206 4.88 -10.98 13.37
CA PHE A 206 5.75 -10.49 12.27
C PHE A 206 7.17 -11.11 12.31
N TYR A 207 7.59 -11.71 13.43
CA TYR A 207 8.84 -12.48 13.58
C TYR A 207 8.60 -13.99 13.67
N SER A 208 7.68 -14.53 12.87
CA SER A 208 7.67 -15.98 12.65
C SER A 208 8.91 -16.36 11.85
N VAL A 209 9.62 -17.41 12.23
CA VAL A 209 10.74 -17.96 11.43
C VAL A 209 10.32 -18.16 9.95
N LYS A 210 9.03 -18.42 9.69
CA LYS A 210 8.45 -18.50 8.34
C LYS A 210 8.50 -17.18 7.56
N SER A 211 8.33 -16.01 8.20
CA SER A 211 8.44 -14.71 7.50
C SER A 211 9.88 -14.37 7.15
N PHE A 212 10.86 -14.80 7.94
CA PHE A 212 12.28 -14.72 7.57
C PHE A 212 12.62 -15.56 6.35
N PHE A 213 12.18 -16.82 6.31
CA PHE A 213 12.41 -17.68 5.15
C PHE A 213 11.70 -17.17 3.90
N MET A 214 10.46 -16.67 4.03
CA MET A 214 9.73 -16.14 2.88
C MET A 214 10.36 -14.83 2.35
N GLY A 215 10.85 -13.96 3.25
CA GLY A 215 11.59 -12.75 2.88
C GLY A 215 12.93 -13.06 2.20
N PHE A 216 13.67 -14.05 2.72
CA PHE A 216 14.93 -14.51 2.12
C PHE A 216 14.71 -15.14 0.75
N TYR A 217 13.69 -15.99 0.60
CA TYR A 217 13.38 -16.65 -0.67
C TYR A 217 13.01 -15.64 -1.76
N ASN A 218 12.28 -14.57 -1.42
CA ASN A 218 11.91 -13.54 -2.40
C ASN A 218 13.11 -12.69 -2.84
N ASN A 219 14.03 -12.39 -1.92
CA ASN A 219 15.27 -11.66 -2.24
C ASN A 219 16.24 -12.53 -3.06
N LEU A 220 16.35 -13.82 -2.71
CA LEU A 220 17.18 -14.79 -3.43
C LEU A 220 16.65 -15.06 -4.85
N LEU A 221 15.33 -15.17 -5.03
CA LEU A 221 14.72 -15.28 -6.36
C LEU A 221 15.02 -14.05 -7.24
N GLY A 222 14.98 -12.85 -6.64
CA GLY A 222 15.37 -11.62 -7.32
C GLY A 222 16.80 -11.70 -7.86
N MET A 223 17.75 -12.12 -7.01
CA MET A 223 19.16 -12.28 -7.42
C MET A 223 19.35 -13.34 -8.51
N VAL A 224 18.69 -14.49 -8.42
CA VAL A 224 18.77 -15.54 -9.46
C VAL A 224 18.19 -15.05 -10.78
N GLY A 225 17.10 -14.27 -10.73
CA GLY A 225 16.54 -13.57 -11.87
C GLY A 225 17.56 -12.63 -12.53
N PHE A 226 18.24 -11.79 -11.74
CA PHE A 226 19.28 -10.89 -12.23
C PHE A 226 20.49 -11.60 -12.87
N VAL A 227 20.91 -12.75 -12.34
CA VAL A 227 22.01 -13.53 -12.93
C VAL A 227 21.60 -14.12 -14.28
N LYS A 228 20.37 -14.63 -14.41
CA LYS A 228 19.85 -15.13 -15.69
C LYS A 228 19.71 -14.01 -16.73
N THR A 229 19.17 -12.85 -16.36
CA THR A 229 19.04 -11.72 -17.29
C THR A 229 20.40 -11.17 -17.71
N ARG A 230 21.39 -11.14 -16.81
CA ARG A 230 22.77 -10.73 -17.14
C ARG A 230 23.43 -11.65 -18.17
N LYS A 231 23.19 -12.97 -18.10
CA LYS A 231 23.68 -13.92 -19.12
C LYS A 231 23.04 -13.69 -20.49
N LEU A 232 21.74 -13.41 -20.55
CA LEU A 232 21.05 -13.11 -21.81
C LEU A 232 21.50 -11.77 -22.42
N ALA A 233 21.65 -10.73 -21.58
CA ALA A 233 22.16 -9.44 -22.03
C ALA A 233 23.57 -9.55 -22.63
N ARG A 234 24.42 -10.41 -22.07
CA ARG A 234 25.76 -10.67 -22.59
C ARG A 234 25.71 -11.34 -23.98
N LYS A 235 24.85 -12.34 -24.18
CA LYS A 235 24.67 -12.97 -25.51
C LYS A 235 24.19 -11.97 -26.56
N ASN A 236 23.18 -11.16 -26.23
CA ASN A 236 22.67 -10.13 -27.15
C ASN A 236 23.74 -9.07 -27.48
N TRP A 237 24.68 -8.81 -26.57
CA TRP A 237 25.79 -7.90 -26.83
C TRP A 237 26.84 -8.55 -27.73
N GLU A 238 27.21 -9.80 -27.47
CA GLU A 238 28.13 -10.59 -28.32
C GLU A 238 27.60 -10.70 -29.76
N GLU A 239 26.31 -11.00 -29.94
CA GLU A 239 25.66 -11.04 -31.26
C GLU A 239 25.71 -9.68 -32.00
N ARG A 240 25.58 -8.57 -31.28
CA ARG A 240 25.72 -7.22 -31.87
C ARG A 240 27.15 -6.93 -32.30
N GLN A 241 28.14 -7.30 -31.49
CA GLN A 241 29.54 -7.13 -31.85
C GLN A 241 29.90 -7.94 -33.09
N GLU A 242 29.47 -9.22 -33.16
CA GLU A 242 29.68 -10.06 -34.35
C GLU A 242 29.01 -9.51 -35.62
N TYR A 243 27.87 -8.83 -35.48
CA TYR A 243 27.20 -8.17 -36.60
C TYR A 243 27.95 -6.91 -37.05
N GLU A 244 28.41 -6.08 -36.11
CA GLU A 244 29.22 -4.90 -36.39
C GLU A 244 30.55 -5.26 -37.06
N ASP A 245 31.20 -6.33 -36.62
CA ASP A 245 32.46 -6.82 -37.23
C ASP A 245 32.23 -7.34 -38.66
N ARG A 246 31.14 -8.09 -38.91
CA ARG A 246 30.75 -8.51 -40.28
C ARG A 246 30.50 -7.32 -41.20
N ILE A 247 29.86 -6.25 -40.71
CA ILE A 247 29.68 -5.02 -41.51
C ILE A 247 31.03 -4.36 -41.81
N ARG A 248 31.94 -4.34 -40.83
CA ARG A 248 33.28 -3.78 -41.00
C ARG A 248 34.06 -4.53 -42.09
N GLU A 249 34.03 -5.87 -42.07
CA GLU A 249 34.65 -6.72 -43.10
C GLU A 249 34.08 -6.44 -44.50
N LEU A 250 32.74 -6.45 -44.64
CA LEU A 250 32.08 -6.15 -45.92
C LEU A 250 32.42 -4.73 -46.43
N THR A 251 32.59 -3.78 -45.52
CA THR A 251 32.96 -2.40 -45.88
C THR A 251 34.41 -2.31 -46.37
N ILE A 252 35.32 -3.06 -45.76
CA ILE A 252 36.72 -3.14 -46.19
C ILE A 252 36.81 -3.77 -47.58
N VAL A 253 36.12 -4.90 -47.80
CA VAL A 253 36.09 -5.58 -49.10
C VAL A 253 35.52 -4.67 -50.19
N LYS A 254 34.36 -4.03 -49.94
CA LYS A 254 33.74 -3.10 -50.90
C LYS A 254 34.63 -1.88 -51.20
N ARG A 255 35.42 -1.42 -50.22
CA ARG A 255 36.40 -0.35 -50.42
C ARG A 255 37.56 -0.81 -51.28
N GLN A 256 38.08 -2.02 -51.05
CA GLN A 256 39.14 -2.62 -51.88
C GLN A 256 38.68 -2.80 -53.33
N GLU A 257 37.50 -3.38 -53.56
CA GLU A 257 36.92 -3.53 -54.90
C GLU A 257 36.75 -2.19 -55.63
N ARG A 258 36.37 -1.13 -54.91
CA ARG A 258 36.27 0.23 -55.49
C ARG A 258 37.64 0.73 -55.93
N MET A 259 38.67 0.60 -55.08
CA MET A 259 40.03 1.02 -55.41
C MET A 259 40.59 0.24 -56.61
N GLU A 260 40.37 -1.07 -56.66
CA GLU A 260 40.78 -1.91 -57.81
C GLU A 260 40.08 -1.50 -59.11
N ARG A 261 38.78 -1.19 -59.05
CA ARG A 261 38.01 -0.71 -60.21
C ARG A 261 38.49 0.65 -60.70
N GLU A 262 38.81 1.56 -59.79
CA GLU A 262 39.38 2.87 -60.10
C GLU A 262 40.79 2.73 -60.71
N ALA A 263 41.63 1.85 -60.17
CA ALA A 263 42.94 1.52 -60.74
C ALA A 263 42.82 0.93 -62.15
N ALA A 264 41.96 -0.07 -62.34
CA ALA A 264 41.71 -0.68 -63.65
C ALA A 264 41.12 0.33 -64.66
N GLY A 265 40.25 1.23 -64.21
CA GLY A 265 39.71 2.31 -65.03
C GLY A 265 40.77 3.32 -65.47
N THR A 266 41.75 3.60 -64.61
CA THR A 266 42.87 4.50 -64.90
C THR A 266 43.82 3.89 -65.94
N VAL A 267 44.15 2.60 -65.81
CA VAL A 267 44.93 1.86 -66.81
C VAL A 267 44.24 1.90 -68.18
N LYS A 268 42.94 1.62 -68.25
CA LYS A 268 42.20 1.67 -69.53
C LYS A 268 42.22 3.05 -70.20
N LYS A 269 42.23 4.15 -69.43
CA LYS A 269 42.33 5.51 -69.99
C LYS A 269 43.72 5.81 -70.55
N GLN A 270 44.79 5.30 -69.93
CA GLN A 270 46.15 5.50 -70.44
C GLN A 270 46.42 4.74 -71.74
N PHE A 271 45.76 3.60 -71.96
CA PHE A 271 45.94 2.76 -73.14
C PHE A 271 44.90 2.98 -74.25
N LYS A 272 44.12 4.06 -74.22
CA LYS A 272 43.18 4.38 -75.30
C LYS A 272 43.95 5.17 -76.38
N PRO A 273 44.20 4.59 -77.57
CA PRO A 273 45.01 5.18 -78.63
C PRO A 273 44.33 6.38 -79.30
#